data_AF-D6PUU5-F1
#
_entry.id   AF-D6PUU5-F1
#
_cell.length_a   1.000
_cell.length_b   1.000
_cell.length_c   1.000
_cell.angle_alpha   90.00
_cell.angle_beta   90.00
_cell.angle_gamma   90.00
#
_symmetry.space_group_name_H-M   'P 1'
#
loop_
_entity.id
_entity.type
_entity.pdbx_description
1 polymer ?
#
loop_
_entity_poly.entity_id
_entity_poly.type
_entity_poly.pdbx_seq_one_letter_code
_entity_poly.pdbx_strand_id
1 'polypeptide(L)'
;IQVLLSRYGLGRNPKVWAYPLSFKPERHLNECSEVTLTENDLRFISFSTGKRGCAAPTLGTALTTMMLARLLQGFTWKLPENETRVELMESSHDMFLCKPLVMVGELRLPEHLYPTVK
;
A
#
# COMPACT_ATOMS: atom_id res chain seq x y z
N ILE A 1 -26.72 0.94 19.72
CA ILE A 1 -25.56 1.86 19.64
C ILE A 1 -24.67 1.36 18.52
N GLN A 2 -24.37 2.20 17.53
CA GLN A 2 -23.43 1.89 16.45
C GLN A 2 -22.21 2.80 16.62
N VAL A 3 -21.02 2.21 16.64
CA VAL A 3 -19.75 2.94 16.73
C VAL A 3 -18.97 2.67 15.46
N LEU A 4 -18.53 3.74 14.78
CA LEU A 4 -17.74 3.67 13.55
C LEU A 4 -16.38 4.30 13.81
N LEU A 5 -15.31 3.57 13.49
CA LEU A 5 -13.94 4.06 13.58
C LEU A 5 -13.49 4.58 12.21
N SER A 6 -13.05 5.83 12.17
CA SER A 6 -12.58 6.45 10.93
C SER A 6 -11.11 6.07 10.67
N ARG A 7 -10.90 5.06 9.80
CA ARG A 7 -9.56 4.70 9.30
C ARG A 7 -8.89 5.88 8.60
N TYR A 8 -9.68 6.61 7.80
CA TYR A 8 -9.26 7.81 7.09
C TYR A 8 -8.77 8.90 8.04
N GLY A 9 -9.55 9.18 9.10
CA GLY A 9 -9.25 10.22 10.07
C GLY A 9 -8.03 9.89 10.93
N LEU A 10 -7.87 8.63 11.36
CA LEU A 10 -6.70 8.21 12.14
C LEU A 10 -5.40 8.36 11.34
N GLY A 11 -5.36 7.84 10.10
CA GLY A 11 -4.16 7.91 9.25
C GLY A 11 -3.77 9.34 8.82
N ARG A 12 -4.70 10.31 8.90
CA ARG A 12 -4.45 11.72 8.54
C ARG A 12 -4.45 12.68 9.72
N ASN A 13 -4.48 12.19 10.95
CA ASN A 13 -4.53 13.04 12.13
C ASN A 13 -3.22 13.83 12.31
N PRO A 14 -3.20 15.17 12.18
CA PRO A 14 -1.98 15.98 12.31
C PRO A 14 -1.40 16.00 13.73
N LYS A 15 -2.19 15.61 14.75
CA LYS A 15 -1.71 15.48 16.13
C LYS A 15 -0.86 14.23 16.33
N VAL A 16 -0.98 13.24 15.44
CA VAL A 16 -0.26 11.95 15.50
C VAL A 16 0.81 11.88 14.42
N TRP A 17 0.53 12.38 13.22
CA TRP A 17 1.39 12.28 12.06
C TRP A 17 1.89 13.65 11.61
N ALA A 18 3.22 13.86 11.62
CA ALA A 18 3.83 14.99 10.93
C ALA A 18 3.61 14.86 9.42
N TYR A 19 3.18 15.93 8.75
CA TYR A 19 2.86 15.93 7.31
C TYR A 19 1.93 14.76 6.90
N PRO A 20 0.69 14.71 7.44
CA PRO A 20 -0.19 13.55 7.31
C PRO A 20 -0.66 13.26 5.88
N LEU A 21 -0.62 14.26 5.00
CA LEU A 21 -1.05 14.14 3.60
C LEU A 21 0.11 13.82 2.65
N SER A 22 1.35 13.74 3.14
CA SER A 22 2.52 13.43 2.32
C SER A 22 2.87 11.96 2.42
N PHE A 23 3.05 11.30 1.27
CA PHE A 23 3.62 9.95 1.23
C PHE A 23 5.08 9.99 1.68
N LYS A 24 5.34 9.47 2.89
CA LYS A 24 6.67 9.44 3.53
C LYS A 24 6.86 8.08 4.20
N PRO A 25 7.26 7.02 3.45
CA PRO A 25 7.42 5.68 3.99
C PRO A 25 8.48 5.61 5.09
N GLU A 26 9.45 6.53 5.09
CA GLU A 26 10.54 6.62 6.06
C GLU A 26 10.04 6.80 7.50
N ARG A 27 8.83 7.32 7.69
CA ARG A 27 8.22 7.47 9.03
C ARG A 27 7.97 6.14 9.75
N HIS A 28 8.02 5.03 9.02
CA HIS A 28 7.86 3.68 9.56
C HIS A 28 9.20 2.93 9.66
N LEU A 29 10.28 3.53 9.17
CA LEU A 29 11.62 2.96 9.24
C LEU A 29 12.30 3.48 10.52
N ASN A 30 12.40 2.63 11.54
CA ASN A 30 13.28 2.89 12.68
C ASN A 30 14.50 1.97 12.56
N GLU A 31 15.68 2.48 12.89
CA GLU A 31 16.97 1.78 12.71
C GLU A 31 17.07 0.44 13.45
N CYS A 32 16.18 0.16 14.41
CA CYS A 32 16.24 -1.03 15.26
C CYS A 32 14.93 -1.86 15.33
N SER A 33 13.90 -1.57 14.53
CA SER A 33 12.63 -2.31 14.61
C SER A 33 12.18 -2.87 13.27
N GLU A 34 11.69 -4.11 13.26
CA GLU A 34 11.00 -4.67 12.12
C GLU A 34 9.74 -3.84 11.77
N VAL A 35 9.54 -3.60 10.47
CA VAL A 35 8.34 -2.95 9.98
C VAL A 35 7.19 -3.96 10.00
N THR A 36 6.21 -3.74 10.86
CA THR A 36 4.98 -4.54 10.91
C THR A 36 3.78 -3.75 10.41
N LEU A 37 2.84 -4.44 9.74
CA LEU A 37 1.57 -3.87 9.29
C LEU A 37 0.50 -3.87 10.39
N THR A 38 0.78 -4.49 11.55
CA THR A 38 -0.06 -4.42 12.74
C THR A 38 0.39 -3.27 13.63
N GLU A 39 -0.54 -2.46 14.10
CA GLU A 39 -0.23 -1.27 14.90
C GLU A 39 -0.98 -1.36 16.23
N ASN A 40 -0.25 -1.40 17.34
CA ASN A 40 -0.79 -1.63 18.68
C ASN A 40 -1.31 -0.36 19.35
N ASP A 41 -0.76 0.81 19.01
CA ASP A 41 -1.10 2.11 19.58
C ASP A 41 -2.33 2.75 18.89
N LEU A 42 -2.92 2.06 17.91
CA LEU A 42 -4.03 2.48 17.06
C LEU A 42 -3.84 3.84 16.40
N ARG A 43 -2.59 4.19 16.08
CA ARG A 43 -2.26 5.42 15.31
C ARG A 43 -2.84 5.39 13.90
N PHE A 44 -3.04 4.18 13.37
CA PHE A 44 -3.79 3.86 12.16
C PHE A 44 -4.32 2.43 12.26
N ILE A 45 -5.19 2.01 11.34
CA ILE A 45 -5.82 0.68 11.37
C ILE A 45 -5.68 0.00 9.99
N SER A 46 -4.77 -0.97 9.89
CA SER A 46 -4.64 -1.87 8.73
C SER A 46 -5.56 -3.08 8.88
N PHE A 47 -5.30 -3.92 9.89
CA PHE A 47 -5.97 -5.20 10.10
C PHE A 47 -6.94 -5.21 11.28
N SER A 48 -7.29 -4.05 11.86
CA SER A 48 -8.08 -3.96 13.10
C SER A 48 -7.41 -4.68 14.28
N THR A 49 -8.02 -4.66 15.46
CA THR A 49 -7.51 -5.34 16.67
C THR A 49 -8.64 -5.90 17.53
N GLY A 50 -8.27 -6.70 18.53
CA GLY A 50 -9.21 -7.32 19.48
C GLY A 50 -10.17 -8.32 18.84
N LYS A 51 -11.38 -8.45 19.39
CA LYS A 51 -12.38 -9.46 18.97
C LYS A 51 -12.86 -9.32 17.52
N ARG A 52 -12.64 -8.16 16.89
CA ARG A 52 -13.02 -7.85 15.50
C ARG A 52 -11.80 -7.54 14.64
N GLY A 53 -10.62 -8.00 15.07
CA GLY A 53 -9.41 -8.01 14.26
C GLY A 53 -9.56 -8.93 13.05
N CYS A 54 -8.78 -8.66 12.00
CA CYS A 54 -8.61 -9.59 10.89
C CYS A 54 -8.14 -10.94 11.43
N ALA A 55 -8.74 -12.03 10.95
CA ALA A 55 -8.35 -13.37 11.37
C ALA A 55 -6.99 -13.82 10.81
N ALA A 56 -6.47 -13.15 9.77
CA ALA A 56 -5.27 -13.58 9.06
C ALA A 56 -4.33 -12.40 8.68
N PRO A 57 -3.90 -11.56 9.65
CA PRO A 57 -3.05 -10.40 9.36
C PRO A 57 -1.69 -10.80 8.78
N THR A 58 -1.12 -11.90 9.28
CA THR A 58 0.17 -12.43 8.79
C THR A 58 0.08 -12.89 7.34
N LEU A 59 -1.00 -13.60 6.97
CA LEU A 59 -1.22 -14.05 5.60
C LEU A 59 -1.41 -12.85 4.66
N GLY A 60 -2.27 -11.89 5.03
CA GLY A 60 -2.50 -10.69 4.24
C GLY A 60 -1.21 -9.87 4.04
N THR A 61 -0.40 -9.77 5.09
CA THR A 61 0.92 -9.11 5.04
C THR A 61 1.85 -9.85 4.08
N ALA A 62 2.03 -11.17 4.25
CA ALA A 62 2.92 -11.96 3.42
C ALA A 62 2.54 -11.90 1.93
N LEU A 63 1.25 -12.04 1.60
CA LEU A 63 0.76 -11.96 0.22
C LEU A 63 0.98 -10.57 -0.38
N THR A 64 0.64 -9.50 0.34
CA THR A 64 0.78 -8.13 -0.15
C THR A 64 2.25 -7.77 -0.37
N THR A 65 3.12 -8.09 0.59
CA THR A 65 4.56 -7.82 0.50
C THR A 65 5.20 -8.62 -0.62
N MET A 66 4.90 -9.92 -0.75
CA MET A 66 5.43 -10.74 -1.83
C MET A 66 4.93 -10.28 -3.21
N MET A 67 3.65 -9.95 -3.33
CA MET A 67 3.09 -9.41 -4.58
C MET A 67 3.81 -8.13 -4.99
N LEU A 68 3.94 -7.15 -4.08
CA LEU A 68 4.65 -5.91 -4.35
C LEU A 68 6.12 -6.15 -4.70
N ALA A 69 6.82 -7.01 -3.95
CA ALA A 69 8.21 -7.34 -4.22
C ALA A 69 8.39 -7.96 -5.61
N ARG A 70 7.50 -8.86 -6.04
CA ARG A 70 7.53 -9.46 -7.38
C ARG A 70 7.25 -8.44 -8.48
N LEU A 71 6.28 -7.54 -8.27
CA LEU A 71 5.98 -6.47 -9.21
C LEU A 71 7.16 -5.51 -9.41
N LEU A 72 7.85 -5.14 -8.33
CA LEU A 72 9.03 -4.29 -8.36
C LEU A 72 10.27 -5.00 -8.94
N GLN A 73 10.44 -6.29 -8.62
CA GLN A 73 11.55 -7.09 -9.12
C GLN A 73 11.40 -7.39 -10.61
N GLY A 74 10.21 -7.79 -11.05
CA GLY A 74 9.99 -8.33 -12.39
C GLY A 74 9.82 -7.28 -13.47
N PHE A 75 9.30 -6.10 -13.12
CA PHE A 75 8.87 -5.10 -14.09
C PHE A 75 9.45 -3.72 -13.83
N THR A 76 9.68 -3.00 -14.92
CA THR A 76 9.74 -1.54 -14.94
C THR A 76 8.40 -1.01 -15.42
N TRP A 77 7.98 0.14 -14.91
CA TRP A 77 6.62 0.65 -15.10
C TRP A 77 6.65 1.93 -15.92
N LYS A 78 5.82 1.99 -16.97
CA LYS A 78 5.62 3.17 -17.81
C LYS A 78 4.16 3.59 -17.81
N LEU A 79 3.92 4.87 -18.10
CA LEU A 79 2.59 5.38 -18.37
C LEU A 79 2.09 4.86 -19.72
N PRO A 80 0.78 4.63 -19.88
CA PRO A 80 0.17 4.44 -21.19
C PRO A 80 0.51 5.61 -22.13
N GLU A 81 0.58 5.35 -23.44
CA GLU A 81 1.01 6.35 -24.45
C GLU A 81 0.23 7.67 -24.41
N ASN A 82 -1.04 7.61 -23.98
CA ASN A 82 -1.93 8.76 -23.92
C ASN A 82 -1.90 9.51 -22.58
N GLU A 83 -1.08 9.09 -21.62
CA GLU A 83 -1.03 9.65 -20.27
C GLU A 83 0.31 10.35 -19.99
N THR A 84 0.24 11.56 -19.42
CA THR A 84 1.44 12.37 -19.10
C THR A 84 1.82 12.29 -17.62
N ARG A 85 0.90 11.90 -16.75
CA ARG A 85 1.12 11.78 -15.30
C ARG A 85 0.11 10.83 -14.67
N VAL A 86 0.49 10.24 -13.53
CA VAL A 86 -0.44 9.50 -12.68
C VAL A 86 -1.30 10.47 -11.89
N GLU A 87 -2.62 10.36 -12.01
CA GLU A 87 -3.58 11.11 -11.22
C GLU A 87 -3.93 10.33 -9.94
N LEU A 88 -3.56 10.88 -8.77
CA LEU A 88 -3.79 10.25 -7.46
C LEU A 88 -4.93 10.94 -6.69
N MET A 89 -6.05 11.21 -7.36
CA MET A 89 -7.23 11.77 -6.68
C MET A 89 -7.99 10.68 -5.92
N GLU A 90 -8.46 10.99 -4.72
CA GLU A 90 -9.26 10.08 -3.90
C GLU A 90 -10.72 10.06 -4.38
N SER A 91 -11.36 8.90 -4.30
CA SER A 91 -12.81 8.78 -4.48
C SER A 91 -13.54 9.52 -3.36
N SER A 92 -14.71 10.11 -3.67
CA SER A 92 -15.55 10.79 -2.68
C SER A 92 -16.36 9.84 -1.79
N HIS A 93 -16.53 8.58 -2.21
CA HIS A 93 -17.46 7.64 -1.58
C HIS A 93 -16.77 6.48 -0.86
N ASP A 94 -15.48 6.26 -1.12
CA ASP A 94 -14.74 5.10 -0.66
C ASP A 94 -13.24 5.42 -0.48
N MET A 95 -12.44 4.40 -0.19
CA MET A 95 -11.00 4.53 0.05
C MET A 95 -10.13 4.26 -1.20
N PHE A 96 -10.73 4.16 -2.38
CA PHE A 96 -10.02 3.93 -3.64
C PHE A 96 -9.64 5.25 -4.32
N LEU A 97 -8.87 5.13 -5.40
CA LEU A 97 -8.63 6.24 -6.31
C LEU A 97 -9.90 6.56 -7.09
N CYS A 98 -10.12 7.83 -7.38
CA CYS A 98 -11.21 8.33 -8.22
C CYS A 98 -11.15 7.73 -9.64
N LYS A 99 -9.94 7.50 -10.13
CA LYS A 99 -9.67 6.80 -11.39
C LYS A 99 -8.78 5.58 -11.13
N PRO A 100 -9.01 4.43 -11.77
CA PRO A 100 -8.13 3.28 -11.64
C PRO A 100 -6.68 3.63 -12.01
N LEU A 101 -5.71 3.11 -11.24
CA LEU A 101 -4.31 3.21 -11.61
C LEU A 101 -4.02 2.23 -12.76
N VAL A 102 -3.66 2.76 -13.92
CA VAL A 102 -3.29 1.98 -15.10
C VAL A 102 -1.83 2.26 -15.45
N MET A 103 -1.02 1.21 -15.53
CA MET A 103 0.40 1.28 -15.85
C MET A 103 0.76 0.13 -16.79
N VAL A 104 1.73 0.36 -17.67
CA VAL A 104 2.28 -0.68 -18.55
C VAL A 104 3.55 -1.24 -17.91
N GLY A 105 3.56 -2.55 -17.66
CA GLY A 105 4.71 -3.25 -17.11
C GLY A 105 5.59 -3.82 -18.22
N GLU A 106 6.85 -3.40 -18.26
CA GLU A 106 7.88 -3.95 -19.15
C GLU A 106 8.82 -4.87 -18.35
N LEU A 107 9.22 -5.99 -18.96
CA LEU A 107 10.19 -6.90 -18.34
C LEU A 107 11.47 -6.14 -17.95
N ARG A 108 11.85 -6.24 -16.69
CA ARG A 108 13.00 -5.50 -16.14
C ARG A 108 14.34 -6.03 -16.64
N LEU A 109 14.40 -7.32 -16.96
CA LEU A 109 15.60 -7.98 -17.45
C LEU A 109 15.49 -8.25 -18.98
N PRO A 110 16.60 -8.48 -19.67
CA PRO A 110 16.57 -9.00 -21.04
C PRO A 110 15.80 -10.32 -21.14
N GLU A 111 15.07 -10.53 -22.24
CA GLU A 111 14.20 -11.70 -22.45
C GLU A 111 14.90 -13.05 -22.24
N HIS A 112 16.16 -13.16 -22.66
CA HIS A 112 16.96 -14.39 -22.55
C HIS A 112 17.26 -14.82 -21.11
N LEU A 113 17.07 -13.93 -20.11
CA LEU A 113 17.23 -14.27 -18.70
C LEU A 113 15.96 -14.85 -18.07
N TYR A 114 14.83 -14.83 -18.78
CA TYR A 114 13.60 -15.46 -18.32
C TYR A 114 13.52 -16.91 -18.81
N PRO A 115 13.13 -17.85 -17.93
CA PRO A 115 12.97 -19.23 -18.34
C PRO A 115 11.87 -19.33 -19.40
N THR A 116 12.21 -19.94 -20.54
CA THR A 116 11.25 -20.25 -21.59
C THR A 116 10.38 -21.39 -21.08
N VAL A 117 9.12 -21.11 -20.77
CA VAL A 117 8.16 -22.17 -20.45
C VAL A 117 7.96 -22.97 -21.73
N LYS A 118 8.47 -24.19 -21.75
CA LYS A 118 8.19 -25.17 -22.81
C LYS A 118 6.81 -25.77 -22.63
#